data_AF-A0A9J6QTB7-F1
#
_entry.id   AF-A0A9J6QTB7-F1
#
_cell.length_a   1.000
_cell.length_b   1.000
_cell.length_c   1.000
_cell.angle_alpha   90.00
_cell.angle_beta   90.00
_cell.angle_gamma   90.00
#
_symmetry.space_group_name_H-M   'P 1'
#
loop_
_entity.id
_entity.type
_entity.pdbx_description
1 polymer ?
#
loop_
_entity_poly.entity_id
_entity_poly.type
_entity_poly.pdbx_seq_one_letter_code
_entity_poly.pdbx_strand_id
1 'polypeptide(L)' 'MTEFEQAARQFEAMSEKERETLADNIAESLLFTDELVREAVLGHFGNASPELEKFLRKRFTF' A
#
# COMPACT_ATOMS: atom_id res chain seq x y z
N MET A 1 -16.34 -1.64 13.14
CA MET A 1 -14.93 -1.97 12.97
C MET A 1 -14.80 -2.48 11.55
N THR A 2 -14.44 -1.62 10.62
CA THR A 2 -14.25 -2.03 9.22
C THR A 2 -12.89 -2.71 9.11
N GLU A 3 -12.75 -3.70 8.23
CA GLU A 3 -11.49 -4.47 8.05
C GLU A 3 -10.28 -3.54 7.79
N PHE A 4 -10.54 -2.37 7.21
CA PHE A 4 -9.58 -1.32 6.93
C PHE A 4 -9.03 -0.61 8.19
N GLU A 5 -9.81 -0.47 9.26
CA GLU A 5 -9.37 0.19 10.50
C GLU A 5 -8.29 -0.61 11.23
N GLN A 6 -8.32 -1.94 11.15
CA GLN A 6 -7.30 -2.81 11.75
C GLN A 6 -6.00 -2.75 10.94
N ALA A 7 -6.11 -2.81 9.62
CA ALA A 7 -4.95 -2.69 8.72
C ALA A 7 -4.25 -1.32 8.88
N ALA A 8 -5.02 -0.25 9.00
CA ALA A 8 -4.50 1.10 9.23
C ALA A 8 -3.70 1.20 10.53
N ARG A 9 -4.28 0.74 11.65
CA ARG A 9 -3.60 0.75 12.96
C ARG A 9 -2.33 -0.08 12.96
N GLN A 10 -2.34 -1.22 12.27
CA GLN A 10 -1.16 -2.07 12.20
C GLN A 10 -0.06 -1.43 11.35
N PHE A 11 -0.42 -0.77 10.24
CA PHE A 11 0.53 0.03 9.46
C PHE A 11 1.12 1.19 10.26
N GLU A 12 0.29 1.91 11.03
CA GLU A 12 0.74 2.98 11.91
C GLU A 12 1.66 2.50 13.05
N ALA A 13 1.46 1.28 13.53
CA ALA A 13 2.31 0.68 14.56
C ALA A 13 3.67 0.19 14.04
N MET A 14 3.83 0.02 12.72
CA MET A 14 5.10 -0.39 12.11
C MET A 14 6.15 0.71 12.16
N SER A 15 7.41 0.32 12.35
CA SER A 15 8.56 1.18 12.13
C SER A 15 8.70 1.59 10.66
N GLU A 16 9.43 2.67 10.40
CA GLU A 16 9.67 3.17 9.03
C GLU A 16 10.25 2.08 8.12
N LYS A 17 11.24 1.31 8.60
CA LYS A 17 11.84 0.20 7.85
C LYS A 17 10.85 -0.90 7.52
N GLU A 18 9.95 -1.24 8.45
CA GLU A 18 8.91 -2.25 8.21
C GLU A 18 7.90 -1.76 7.17
N ARG A 19 7.53 -0.47 7.21
CA ARG A 19 6.64 0.14 6.21
C ARG A 19 7.28 0.16 4.83
N GLU A 20 8.58 0.46 4.75
CA GLU A 20 9.33 0.40 3.50
C GLU A 20 9.36 -1.02 2.93
N THR A 21 9.71 -2.01 3.76
CA THR A 21 9.76 -3.42 3.36
C THR A 21 8.40 -3.92 2.88
N LEU A 22 7.32 -3.56 3.60
CA LEU A 22 5.96 -3.90 3.22
C LEU A 22 5.61 -3.31 1.86
N ALA A 23 5.93 -2.04 1.65
CA ALA A 23 5.63 -1.36 0.42
C ALA A 23 6.43 -1.89 -0.78
N ASP A 24 7.69 -2.30 -0.57
CA ASP A 24 8.52 -2.95 -1.59
C ASP A 24 7.95 -4.32 -1.99
N ASN A 25 7.55 -5.14 -1.01
CA ASN A 25 6.93 -6.44 -1.26
C ASN A 25 5.61 -6.32 -2.05
N ILE A 26 4.77 -5.34 -1.69
CA ILE A 26 3.53 -5.05 -2.42
C ILE A 26 3.87 -4.56 -3.83
N ALA A 27 4.89 -3.71 -3.98
CA ALA A 27 5.29 -3.19 -5.27
C ALA A 27 5.81 -4.28 -6.22
N GLU A 28 6.68 -5.17 -5.74
CA GLU A 28 7.14 -6.33 -6.51
C GLU A 28 5.99 -7.23 -6.94
N SER A 29 5.03 -7.50 -6.04
CA SER A 29 3.88 -8.35 -6.33
C SER A 29 2.98 -7.78 -7.42
N LEU A 30 2.93 -6.45 -7.56
CA LEU A 30 2.09 -5.75 -8.52
C LEU A 30 2.85 -5.28 -9.77
N LEU A 31 4.16 -5.51 -9.86
CA LEU A 31 5.04 -4.95 -10.90
C LEU A 31 4.59 -5.32 -12.32
N PHE A 32 4.16 -6.57 -12.52
CA PHE A 32 3.70 -7.10 -13.81
C PHE A 32 2.17 -7.13 -13.94
N THR A 33 1.46 -6.55 -12.98
CA THR A 33 0.00 -6.47 -13.00
C THR A 33 -0.43 -5.33 -13.93
N ASP A 34 -1.53 -5.55 -14.66
CA ASP A 34 -2.16 -4.54 -15.50
C ASP A 34 -2.38 -3.23 -14.72
N GLU A 35 -2.19 -2.10 -15.41
CA GLU A 35 -2.25 -0.77 -14.79
C GLU A 35 -3.60 -0.50 -14.12
N LEU A 36 -4.72 -0.93 -14.72
CA LEU A 36 -6.05 -0.73 -14.15
C LEU A 36 -6.25 -1.55 -12.87
N VAL A 37 -5.74 -2.78 -12.86
CA VAL A 37 -5.80 -3.65 -11.68
C VAL A 37 -4.91 -3.10 -10.57
N ARG A 38 -3.72 -2.60 -10.93
CA ARG A 38 -2.80 -1.95 -9.98
C ARG A 38 -3.43 -0.72 -9.35
N GLU A 39 -4.03 0.16 -10.15
CA GLU A 39 -4.71 1.37 -9.66
C GLU A 39 -5.91 1.02 -8.75
N ALA A 40 -6.69 -0.01 -9.09
CA ALA A 40 -7.78 -0.47 -8.24
C ALA A 40 -7.28 -0.98 -6.88
N VAL A 41 -6.18 -1.75 -6.87
CA VAL A 41 -5.55 -2.27 -5.65
C VAL A 41 -4.98 -1.13 -4.80
N LEU A 42 -4.30 -0.15 -5.41
CA LEU A 42 -3.79 1.03 -4.71
C LEU A 42 -4.92 1.87 -4.10
N GLY A 43 -6.04 2.03 -4.81
CA GLY A 43 -7.23 2.70 -4.28
C GLY A 43 -7.84 1.97 -3.08
N HIS A 44 -7.81 0.63 -3.07
CA HIS A 44 -8.21 -0.14 -1.88
C HIS A 44 -7.29 0.11 -0.68
N PHE A 45 -5.98 0.21 -0.88
CA PHE A 45 -5.05 0.59 0.19
C PHE A 45 -5.27 2.03 0.68
N GLY A 46 -5.63 2.96 -0.21
CA GLY A 46 -5.98 4.35 0.14
C GLY A 46 -7.18 4.46 1.07
N ASN A 47 -8.19 3.62 0.88
CA ASN A 47 -9.33 3.54 1.78
C ASN A 47 -8.94 3.04 3.19
N ALA A 48 -7.85 2.28 3.31
CA ALA A 48 -7.30 1.86 4.59
C ALA A 48 -6.42 2.95 5.21
N SER A 49 -5.50 3.48 4.43
CA SER A 49 -4.58 4.53 4.84
C SER A 49 -4.16 5.34 3.61
N PRO A 50 -4.53 6.63 3.55
CA PRO A 50 -4.05 7.53 2.50
C PRO A 50 -2.51 7.64 2.47
N GLU A 51 -1.87 7.44 3.63
CA GLU A 51 -0.41 7.46 3.74
C GLU A 51 0.23 6.22 3.11
N LEU A 52 -0.37 5.04 3.30
CA LEU A 52 0.05 3.80 2.65
C LEU A 52 -0.06 3.90 1.12
N GLU A 53 -1.17 4.43 0.60
CA GLU A 53 -1.34 4.66 -0.83
C GLU A 53 -0.25 5.57 -1.38
N LYS A 54 0.01 6.70 -0.71
CA LYS A 54 1.09 7.63 -1.10
C LYS A 54 2.46 6.93 -1.08
N PHE A 55 2.69 6.05 -0.12
CA PHE A 55 3.93 5.27 -0.01
C PHE A 55 4.10 4.28 -1.16
N LEU A 56 3.03 3.58 -1.53
CA LEU A 56 3.04 2.61 -2.61
C LEU A 56 3.16 3.28 -3.99
N ARG A 57 2.44 4.38 -4.23
CA ARG A 57 2.48 5.11 -5.50
C ARG A 57 3.88 5.59 -5.89
N LYS A 58 4.69 6.01 -4.91
CA LYS A 58 6.09 6.42 -5.13
C LYS A 58 6.94 5.34 -5.83
N ARG A 59 6.59 4.06 -5.68
CA ARG A 59 7.31 2.92 -6.25
C ARG A 59 6.91 2.58 -7.68
N PHE A 60 5.81 3.15 -8.16
CA PHE A 60 5.30 2.94 -9.53
C PHE A 60 5.42 4.18 -10.43
N THR A 61 5.69 5.36 -9.86
CA THR A 61 6.14 6.53 -10.62
C THR A 61 7.56 6.28 -11.11
N PHE A 62 7.70 6.07 -12.43
CA PHE A 62 8.96 6.10 -13.16
C PHE A 62 9.39 7.54 -13.48
#